data_AF-A0AAD6SLX5-F1
#
_entry.id   AF-A0AAD6SLX5-F1
#
_cell.length_a   1.000
_cell.length_b   1.000
_cell.length_c   1.000
_cell.angle_alpha   90.00
_cell.angle_beta   90.00
_cell.angle_gamma   90.00
#
_symmetry.space_group_name_H-M   'P 1'
#
loop_
_entity.id
_entity.type
_entity.pdbx_description
1 polymer ?
#
loop_
_entity_poly.entity_id
_entity_poly.type
_entity_poly.pdbx_seq_one_letter_code
_entity_poly.pdbx_strand_id
1 'polypeptide(L)'
;FVSNVLARAEVAAPAVLTALVYIARARPHLSIALEEWALERVFLGAIIVASKYLNDSTLKNVHWALCTGVFGKRDVGRIEREF
;
A
#
# COMPACT_ATOMS: atom_id res chain seq x y z
N PHE A 1 -7.22 2.49 9.74
CA PHE A 1 -6.76 1.74 8.55
C PHE A 1 -5.28 1.37 8.63
N VAL A 2 -4.36 2.35 8.58
CA VAL A 2 -2.89 2.15 8.55
C VAL A 2 -2.38 1.16 9.60
N SER A 3 -2.63 1.41 10.89
CA SER A 3 -2.12 0.54 11.97
C SER A 3 -2.62 -0.90 11.86
N ASN A 4 -3.86 -1.10 11.39
CA ASN A 4 -4.42 -2.44 11.18
C ASN A 4 -3.72 -3.17 10.03
N VAL A 5 -3.48 -2.48 8.91
CA VAL A 5 -2.75 -3.05 7.77
C VAL A 5 -1.33 -3.41 8.17
N LEU A 6 -0.60 -2.50 8.83
CA LEU A 6 0.78 -2.72 9.26
C LEU A 6 0.90 -3.88 10.24
N ALA A 7 0.00 -3.95 11.23
CA ALA A 7 0.02 -5.04 12.22
C ALA A 7 -0.32 -6.40 11.58
N ARG A 8 -1.36 -6.46 10.73
CA ARG A 8 -1.82 -7.72 10.12
C ARG A 8 -0.90 -8.24 9.02
N ALA A 9 -0.21 -7.35 8.32
CA ALA A 9 0.79 -7.72 7.32
C ALA A 9 2.21 -7.83 7.89
N GLU A 10 2.37 -7.66 9.21
CA GLU A 10 3.65 -7.74 9.94
C GLU A 10 4.77 -6.92 9.27
N VAL A 11 4.44 -5.69 8.87
CA VAL A 11 5.34 -4.87 8.08
C VAL A 11 6.47 -4.30 8.94
N ALA A 12 7.71 -4.57 8.55
CA ALA A 12 8.89 -4.05 9.23
C ALA A 12 9.06 -2.53 9.03
N ALA A 13 9.65 -1.86 10.02
CA ALA A 13 9.88 -0.41 10.00
C ALA A 13 10.59 0.13 8.73
N PRO A 14 11.60 -0.55 8.15
CA PRO A 14 12.24 -0.07 6.91
C PRO A 14 11.26 0.10 5.74
N ALA A 15 10.30 -0.82 5.59
CA ALA A 15 9.29 -0.73 4.53
C ALA A 15 8.33 0.45 4.75
N VAL A 16 8.00 0.77 6.00
CA VAL A 16 7.21 1.96 6.34
C VAL A 16 7.96 3.23 5.98
N LEU A 17 9.23 3.34 6.33
CA LEU A 17 10.06 4.50 6.00
C LEU A 17 10.18 4.69 4.48
N THR A 18 10.42 3.60 3.74
CA THR A 18 10.47 3.66 2.27
C THR A 18 9.13 4.03 1.65
N ALA A 19 8.01 3.53 2.17
CA ALA A 19 6.68 3.93 1.71
C ALA A 19 6.43 5.44 1.92
N LEU A 20 6.87 6.01 3.05
CA LEU A 20 6.79 7.45 3.28
C LEU A 20 7.62 8.26 2.28
N VAL A 21 8.82 7.78 1.93
CA VAL A 21 9.65 8.38 0.88
C VAL A 21 8.96 8.30 -0.48
N TYR A 22 8.35 7.16 -0.82
CA TYR A 22 7.59 7.01 -2.06
C TYR A 22 6.41 7.98 -2.13
N ILE A 23 5.63 8.10 -1.06
CA ILE A 23 4.52 9.06 -0.99
C ILE A 23 5.02 10.49 -1.14
N ALA A 24 6.11 10.86 -0.46
CA ALA A 24 6.68 12.20 -0.54
C ALA A 24 7.12 12.57 -1.97
N ARG A 25 7.68 11.60 -2.72
CA ARG A 25 8.08 11.78 -4.12
C ARG A 25 6.90 11.76 -5.09
N ALA A 26 5.89 10.95 -4.82
CA ALA A 26 4.68 10.85 -5.64
C ALA A 26 3.77 12.06 -5.46
N ARG A 27 3.75 12.70 -4.29
CA ARG A 27 2.85 13.81 -3.91
C ARG A 27 2.59 14.86 -5.01
N PRO A 28 3.59 15.44 -5.70
CA PRO A 28 3.34 16.44 -6.75
C PRO A 28 2.66 15.87 -8.02
N HIS A 29 2.68 14.55 -8.21
CA HIS A 29 2.15 13.86 -9.38
C HIS A 29 0.84 13.11 -9.12
N LEU A 30 0.38 13.05 -7.86
CA LEU A 30 -0.85 12.37 -7.51
C LEU A 30 -2.07 13.14 -8.04
N SER A 31 -2.83 12.51 -8.93
CA SER A 31 -4.15 12.98 -9.36
C SER A 31 -5.19 11.94 -8.99
N ILE A 32 -6.11 12.30 -8.09
CA ILE A 32 -7.12 11.39 -7.57
C ILE A 32 -8.50 11.91 -7.97
N ALA A 33 -9.16 11.20 -8.88
CA ALA A 33 -10.47 11.59 -9.39
C ALA A 33 -11.64 11.27 -8.44
N LEU A 34 -11.48 10.24 -7.58
CA LEU A 34 -12.51 9.82 -6.62
C LEU A 34 -11.96 10.00 -5.21
N GLU A 35 -12.63 10.77 -4.36
CA GLU A 35 -12.15 11.04 -2.99
C GLU A 35 -12.29 9.84 -2.05
N GLU A 36 -13.20 8.91 -2.35
CA GLU A 36 -13.42 7.75 -1.49
C GLU A 36 -12.14 6.93 -1.32
N TRP A 37 -11.72 6.75 -0.06
CA TRP A 37 -10.51 6.04 0.32
C TRP A 37 -9.23 6.52 -0.38
N ALA A 38 -9.17 7.78 -0.81
CA ALA A 38 -8.03 8.33 -1.57
C ALA A 38 -6.70 8.15 -0.84
N LEU A 39 -6.66 8.52 0.44
CA LEU A 39 -5.45 8.45 1.26
C LEU A 39 -5.04 7.01 1.56
N GLU A 40 -6.01 6.14 1.82
CA GLU A 40 -5.78 4.72 2.07
C GLU A 40 -5.24 4.01 0.84
N ARG A 41 -5.72 4.36 -0.37
CA ARG A 41 -5.19 3.82 -1.62
C ARG A 41 -3.75 4.27 -1.86
N VAL A 42 -3.45 5.56 -1.65
CA VAL A 42 -2.08 6.08 -1.76
C VAL A 42 -1.14 5.38 -0.77
N PHE A 43 -1.55 5.27 0.50
CA PHE A 43 -0.77 4.57 1.52
C PHE A 43 -0.59 3.08 1.17
N LEU A 44 -1.67 2.40 0.76
CA LEU A 44 -1.64 0.98 0.47
C LEU A 44 -0.77 0.66 -0.76
N GLY A 45 -0.85 1.46 -1.81
CA GLY A 45 0.04 1.34 -2.98
C GLY A 45 1.50 1.48 -2.57
N ALA A 46 1.82 2.54 -1.83
CA ALA A 46 3.18 2.80 -1.36
C ALA A 46 3.75 1.65 -0.52
N ILE A 47 2.98 1.14 0.45
CA ILE A 47 3.47 0.10 1.35
C ILE A 47 3.59 -1.26 0.66
N ILE A 48 2.72 -1.58 -0.30
CA ILE A 48 2.83 -2.81 -1.10
C ILE A 48 4.09 -2.76 -1.95
N VAL A 49 4.33 -1.68 -2.69
CA VAL A 49 5.50 -1.53 -3.55
C VAL A 49 6.78 -1.51 -2.72
N ALA A 50 6.81 -0.79 -1.60
CA ALA A 50 7.95 -0.78 -0.69
C ALA A 50 8.24 -2.18 -0.12
N SER A 51 7.20 -2.88 0.34
CA SER A 51 7.34 -4.24 0.89
C SER A 51 7.81 -5.23 -0.16
N LYS A 52 7.34 -5.11 -1.41
CA LYS A 52 7.74 -5.99 -2.51
C LYS A 52 9.16 -5.74 -3.00
N TYR A 53 9.62 -4.50 -2.91
CA TYR A 53 10.96 -4.12 -3.32
C TYR A 53 12.03 -4.50 -2.30
N LEU A 54 11.72 -4.38 -1.00
CA LEU A 54 12.73 -4.52 0.07
C LEU A 54 12.87 -5.94 0.64
N ASN A 55 11.88 -6.80 0.48
CA ASN A 55 11.88 -8.12 1.11
C ASN A 55 12.07 -9.24 0.07
N ASP A 56 12.88 -10.25 0.41
CA ASP A 56 13.08 -11.44 -0.42
C ASP A 56 11.82 -12.32 -0.53
N SER A 57 10.93 -12.22 0.45
CA SER A 57 9.63 -12.91 0.49
C SER A 57 8.52 -11.92 0.83
N THR A 58 7.45 -11.94 0.05
CA THR A 58 6.44 -10.87 0.08
C THR A 58 5.03 -11.43 0.02
N LEU A 59 4.08 -10.70 0.61
CA LEU A 59 2.66 -11.06 0.56
C LEU A 59 2.12 -10.93 -0.87
N LYS A 60 1.38 -11.95 -1.31
CA LYS A 60 0.57 -11.90 -2.54
C LYS A 60 -0.62 -10.95 -2.34
N ASN A 61 -1.14 -10.39 -3.44
CA ASN A 61 -2.24 -9.42 -3.38
C ASN A 61 -3.51 -9.95 -2.71
N VAL A 62 -3.73 -11.28 -2.74
CA VAL A 62 -4.83 -11.92 -2.00
C VAL A 62 -4.65 -11.78 -0.49
N HIS A 63 -3.43 -11.86 0.04
CA HIS A 63 -3.16 -11.68 1.47
C HIS A 63 -3.20 -10.20 1.87
N TRP A 64 -2.73 -9.30 1.00
CA TRP A 64 -2.92 -7.87 1.21
C TRP A 64 -4.40 -7.49 1.30
N ALA A 65 -5.25 -8.04 0.43
CA ALA A 65 -6.70 -7.85 0.51
C ALA A 65 -7.27 -8.27 1.86
N LEU A 66 -6.86 -9.46 2.35
CA LEU A 66 -7.24 -9.93 3.68
C LEU A 66 -6.80 -8.95 4.77
N CYS A 67 -5.56 -8.44 4.74
CA CYS A 67 -5.01 -7.51 5.72
C CYS A 67 -5.77 -6.18 5.78
N THR A 68 -6.21 -5.67 4.64
CA THR A 68 -6.99 -4.41 4.60
C THR A 68 -8.40 -4.59 5.14
N GLY A 69 -9.07 -5.71 4.83
CA GLY A 69 -10.48 -5.94 5.17
C GLY A 69 -11.47 -5.04 4.43
N VAL A 70 -10.99 -4.16 3.54
CA VAL A 70 -11.79 -3.16 2.81
C VAL A 70 -11.65 -3.37 1.30
N PHE A 71 -10.44 -3.64 0.82
CA PHE A 71 -10.16 -3.77 -0.62
C PHE A 71 -10.10 -5.24 -1.03
N GLY A 72 -10.80 -5.57 -2.12
CA GLY A 72 -10.70 -6.89 -2.73
C GLY A 72 -9.37 -7.10 -3.43
N LYS A 73 -9.04 -8.35 -3.76
CA LYS A 73 -7.80 -8.71 -4.50
C LYS A 73 -7.62 -7.89 -5.78
N ARG A 74 -8.72 -7.64 -6.51
CA ARG A 74 -8.71 -6.85 -7.76
C ARG A 74 -8.36 -5.40 -7.49
N ASP A 75 -8.94 -4.81 -6.45
CA ASP A 75 -8.69 -3.42 -6.04
C ASP A 75 -7.24 -3.26 -5.59
N VAL A 76 -6.76 -4.16 -4.74
CA VAL A 76 -5.35 -4.18 -4.31
C VAL A 76 -4.40 -4.26 -5.51
N GLY A 77 -4.68 -5.13 -6.48
CA GLY A 77 -3.86 -5.24 -7.69
C GLY A 77 -3.95 -4.02 -8.61
N ARG A 78 -5.04 -3.25 -8.55
CA ARG A 78 -5.17 -1.98 -9.27
C ARG A 78 -4.40 -0.88 -8.56
N ILE A 79 -4.58 -0.75 -7.24
CA ILE A 79 -3.87 0.20 -6.37
C ILE A 79 -2.36 0.02 -6.48
N GLU A 80 -1.87 -1.22 -6.45
CA GLU A 80 -0.45 -1.51 -6.64
C GLU A 80 0.07 -1.07 -8.02
N ARG A 81 -0.71 -1.27 -9.09
CA ARG A 81 -0.28 -0.94 -10.45
C ARG A 81 -0.29 0.57 -10.71
N GLU A 82 -1.26 1.28 -10.14
CA GLU A 82 -1.45 2.71 -10.34
C GLU A 82 -0.51 3.57 -9.48
N PHE A 83 0.09 2.99 -8.44
CA PHE A 83 1.10 3.63 -7.60
C PHE A 83 2.49 3.47 -8.20
#